data_AF-A0A7J6RU89-F1
#
_entry.id   AF-A0A7J6RU89-F1
#
_cell.length_a   1.000
_cell.length_b   1.000
_cell.length_c   1.000
_cell.angle_alpha   90.00
_cell.angle_beta   90.00
_cell.angle_gamma   90.00
#
_symmetry.space_group_name_H-M   'P 1'
#
loop_
_entity.id
_entity.type
_entity.pdbx_description
1 polymer ?
#
loop_
_entity_poly.entity_id
_entity_poly.type
_entity_poly.pdbx_seq_one_letter_code
_entity_poly.pdbx_strand_id
1 'polypeptide(L)'
;TLSLWDCGGQDVFMENYFESQKDHIFRNVRVMIYVVALAGNDQRDAEQQKEITYFKNSMESLRSLSKSAHVYVLLHKFDLVPENEREARFKYYSELLSPYFAGMTTQIFQTSIWDETLYRAWSEIAHSLIPNMDELQRELANFASAVEADEV
;
A
#
# COMPACT_ATOMS: atom_id res chain seq x y z
N THR A 1 5.28 -16.43 -9.66
CA THR A 1 4.32 -16.81 -8.59
C THR A 1 4.26 -15.69 -7.58
N LEU A 2 3.05 -15.24 -7.22
CA LEU A 2 2.82 -14.24 -6.16
C LEU A 2 2.64 -14.96 -4.83
N SER A 3 3.38 -14.57 -3.79
CA SER A 3 3.19 -15.07 -2.43
C SER A 3 2.67 -13.93 -1.57
N LEU A 4 1.41 -14.03 -1.16
CA LEU A 4 0.77 -13.03 -0.30
C LEU A 4 0.91 -13.44 1.16
N TRP A 5 1.37 -12.51 1.99
CA TRP A 5 1.51 -12.69 3.44
C TRP A 5 0.55 -11.73 4.12
N ASP A 6 -0.52 -12.27 4.70
CA ASP A 6 -1.47 -11.50 5.49
C ASP A 6 -1.00 -11.47 6.95
N CYS A 7 -0.48 -10.32 7.37
CA CYS A 7 0.08 -10.11 8.70
C CYS A 7 -1.01 -9.54 9.61
N GLY A 8 -1.56 -10.36 10.50
CA GLY A 8 -2.58 -9.91 11.46
C GLY A 8 -2.08 -8.75 12.33
N GLY A 9 -2.87 -7.67 12.43
CA GLY A 9 -2.47 -6.41 13.07
C GLY A 9 -2.69 -6.31 14.58
N GLN A 10 -2.93 -7.40 15.30
CA GLN A 10 -3.04 -7.35 16.77
C GLN A 10 -1.67 -7.10 17.39
N ASP A 11 -1.62 -6.36 18.49
CA ASP A 11 -0.38 -5.93 19.15
C ASP A 11 0.65 -7.04 19.36
N VAL A 12 0.18 -8.17 19.88
CA VAL A 12 1.02 -9.35 20.17
C VAL A 12 1.66 -9.89 18.90
N PHE A 13 0.97 -9.84 17.76
CA PHE A 13 1.54 -10.25 16.48
C PHE A 13 2.53 -9.22 15.95
N MET A 14 2.21 -7.93 16.06
CA MET A 14 3.09 -6.84 15.62
C MET A 14 4.42 -6.85 16.37
N GLU A 15 4.42 -7.03 17.69
CA GLU A 15 5.64 -7.19 18.49
C GLU A 15 6.48 -8.38 18.02
N ASN A 16 5.84 -9.53 17.79
CA ASN A 16 6.52 -10.71 17.26
C ASN A 16 7.14 -10.50 15.87
N TYR A 17 6.49 -9.74 14.99
CA TYR A 17 7.04 -9.42 13.66
C TYR A 17 8.30 -8.58 13.74
N PHE A 18 8.44 -7.70 14.73
CA PHE A 18 9.62 -6.84 14.88
C PHE A 18 10.75 -7.49 15.70
N GLU A 19 10.43 -8.48 16.53
CA GLU A 19 11.40 -9.18 17.38
C GLU A 19 11.83 -10.51 16.77
N SER A 20 10.99 -11.54 16.90
CA SER A 20 11.37 -12.93 16.62
C SER A 20 11.24 -13.32 15.14
N GLN A 21 10.35 -12.68 14.39
CA GLN A 21 10.05 -13.02 12.99
C GLN A 21 10.56 -11.97 11.99
N LYS A 22 11.35 -10.99 12.43
CA LYS A 22 11.78 -9.85 11.61
C LYS A 22 12.44 -10.27 10.30
N ASP A 23 13.41 -11.18 10.35
CA ASP A 23 14.08 -11.69 9.15
C ASP A 23 13.12 -12.49 8.24
N HIS A 24 12.12 -13.16 8.81
CA HIS A 24 11.18 -13.96 8.03
C HIS A 24 10.19 -13.08 7.26
N ILE A 25 9.73 -12.00 7.88
CA ILE A 25 8.71 -11.10 7.31
C ILE A 25 9.33 -10.06 6.36
N PHE A 26 10.48 -9.46 6.73
CA PHE A 26 10.98 -8.27 6.04
C PHE A 26 12.11 -8.55 5.03
N ARG A 27 12.56 -9.80 4.90
CA ARG A 27 13.64 -10.17 3.96
C ARG A 27 13.08 -10.65 2.63
N ASN A 28 13.75 -10.28 1.53
CA ASN A 28 13.34 -10.61 0.16
C ASN A 28 11.92 -10.11 -0.20
N VAL A 29 11.48 -9.03 0.43
CA VAL A 29 10.19 -8.40 0.13
C VAL A 29 10.32 -7.61 -1.17
N ARG A 30 9.41 -7.87 -2.11
CA ARG A 30 9.30 -7.09 -3.35
C ARG A 30 8.33 -5.92 -3.21
N VAL A 31 7.21 -6.16 -2.53
CA VAL A 31 6.14 -5.20 -2.32
C VAL A 31 5.67 -5.31 -0.88
N MET A 32 5.51 -4.16 -0.22
CA MET A 32 4.84 -4.04 1.07
C MET A 32 3.57 -3.22 0.86
N ILE A 33 2.42 -3.77 1.26
CA ILE A 33 1.13 -3.07 1.28
C ILE A 33 0.80 -2.83 2.75
N TYR A 34 0.71 -1.58 3.15
CA TYR A 34 0.37 -1.18 4.52
C TYR A 34 -1.00 -0.53 4.54
N VAL A 35 -1.91 -1.05 5.36
CA VAL A 35 -3.31 -0.60 5.40
C VAL A 35 -3.52 0.24 6.65
N VAL A 36 -3.78 1.52 6.47
CA VAL A 36 -4.16 2.45 7.55
C VAL A 36 -5.68 2.55 7.55
N ALA A 37 -6.35 1.88 8.50
CA ALA A 37 -7.79 1.96 8.61
C ALA A 37 -8.22 3.29 9.24
N LEU A 38 -9.01 4.08 8.52
CA LEU A 38 -9.63 5.28 9.05
C LEU A 38 -10.86 4.89 9.88
N ALA A 39 -10.87 5.31 11.15
CA ALA A 39 -11.99 5.09 12.05
C ALA A 39 -12.73 6.41 12.27
N GLY A 40 -13.56 6.84 11.31
CA GLY A 40 -14.45 8.00 11.46
C GLY A 40 -13.81 9.23 12.12
N ASN A 41 -14.59 9.95 12.94
CA ASN A 41 -14.10 11.08 13.73
C ASN A 41 -13.58 10.68 15.12
N ASP A 42 -13.67 9.40 15.50
CA ASP A 42 -13.43 8.90 16.86
C ASP A 42 -12.07 8.19 17.03
N GLN A 43 -11.16 8.34 16.07
CA GLN A 43 -9.83 7.76 16.20
C GLN A 43 -9.06 8.51 17.29
N ARG A 44 -8.81 7.84 18.41
CA ARG A 44 -8.13 8.44 19.57
C ARG A 44 -6.67 8.71 19.21
N ASP A 45 -6.12 9.85 19.64
CA ASP A 45 -4.72 10.23 19.40
C ASP A 45 -3.73 9.11 19.76
N ALA A 46 -4.01 8.36 20.83
CA ALA A 46 -3.17 7.24 21.26
C ALA A 46 -3.13 6.07 20.25
N GLU A 47 -4.25 5.75 19.60
CA GLU A 47 -4.33 4.69 18.59
C GLU A 47 -3.61 5.11 17.31
N GLN A 48 -3.80 6.36 16.89
CA GLN A 48 -3.10 6.89 15.73
C GLN A 48 -1.59 6.93 15.97
N GLN A 49 -1.15 7.38 17.15
CA GLN A 49 0.27 7.41 17.48
C GLN A 49 0.90 6.02 17.45
N LYS A 50 0.16 5.01 17.90
CA LYS A 50 0.59 3.61 17.86
C LYS A 50 0.69 3.07 16.44
N GLU A 51 -0.30 3.35 15.61
CA GLU A 51 -0.30 3.00 14.18
C GLU A 51 0.92 3.58 13.46
N ILE A 52 1.24 4.86 13.73
CA ILE A 52 2.43 5.52 13.19
C ILE A 52 3.71 4.83 13.68
N THR A 53 3.77 4.43 14.95
CA THR A 53 4.93 3.69 15.49
C THR A 53 5.12 2.34 14.78
N TYR A 54 4.04 1.60 14.53
CA TYR A 54 4.11 0.34 13.79
C TYR A 54 4.52 0.54 12.33
N PHE A 55 3.98 1.56 11.68
CA PHE A 55 4.38 1.91 10.32
C PHE A 55 5.88 2.25 10.26
N LYS A 56 6.37 3.10 11.17
CA LYS A 56 7.78 3.45 11.29
C LYS A 56 8.67 2.21 11.46
N ASN A 57 8.34 1.34 12.41
CA ASN A 57 9.13 0.13 12.67
C ASN A 57 9.17 -0.82 11.46
N SER A 58 8.06 -0.90 10.72
CA SER A 58 7.97 -1.67 9.48
C SER A 58 8.86 -1.08 8.39
N MET A 59 8.84 0.24 8.20
CA MET A 59 9.69 0.93 7.23
C MET A 59 11.18 0.79 7.55
N GLU A 60 11.57 0.88 8.82
CA GLU A 60 12.97 0.67 9.25
C GLU A 60 13.42 -0.77 8.99
N SER A 61 12.56 -1.74 9.32
CA SER A 61 12.83 -3.16 9.08
C SER A 61 12.99 -3.45 7.59
N LEU A 62 12.05 -2.96 6.77
CA LEU A 62 12.07 -3.10 5.32
C LEU A 62 13.31 -2.43 4.71
N ARG A 63 13.70 -1.25 5.16
CA ARG A 63 14.91 -0.55 4.69
C ARG A 63 16.19 -1.31 5.03
N SER A 64 16.23 -2.02 6.15
CA SER A 64 17.40 -2.82 6.52
C SER A 64 17.51 -4.13 5.73
N LEU A 65 16.37 -4.78 5.42
CA LEU A 65 16.34 -6.14 4.88
C LEU A 65 15.94 -6.23 3.39
N SER A 66 15.24 -5.22 2.85
CA SER A 66 14.67 -5.21 1.48
C SER A 66 14.59 -3.78 0.89
N LYS A 67 15.74 -3.13 0.69
CA LYS A 67 15.82 -1.73 0.21
C LYS A 67 15.11 -1.44 -1.12
N SER A 68 15.02 -2.42 -2.01
CA SER A 68 14.39 -2.28 -3.32
C SER A 68 12.89 -2.58 -3.32
N ALA A 69 12.29 -2.78 -2.15
CA ALA A 69 10.86 -3.03 -2.05
C ALA A 69 10.06 -1.77 -2.42
N HIS A 70 8.93 -1.98 -3.12
CA HIS A 70 7.95 -0.93 -3.36
C HIS A 70 6.95 -0.91 -2.21
N VAL A 71 6.62 0.26 -1.70
CA VAL A 71 5.70 0.42 -0.57
C VAL A 71 4.42 1.09 -1.03
N TYR A 72 3.30 0.43 -0.80
CA TYR A 72 1.98 0.97 -1.05
C TYR A 72 1.27 1.17 0.28
N VAL A 73 0.78 2.39 0.53
CA VAL A 73 -0.02 2.69 1.71
C VAL A 73 -1.47 2.86 1.28
N LEU A 74 -2.37 2.05 1.83
CA LEU A 74 -3.80 2.16 1.61
C LEU A 74 -4.42 2.89 2.80
N LEU A 75 -4.80 4.16 2.63
CA LEU A 75 -5.70 4.84 3.55
C LEU A 75 -7.11 4.28 3.33
N HIS A 76 -7.48 3.31 4.16
CA HIS A 76 -8.65 2.46 3.96
C HIS A 76 -9.85 2.94 4.76
N LYS A 77 -11.05 2.52 4.34
CA LYS A 77 -12.35 3.04 4.82
C LYS A 77 -12.53 4.53 4.54
N PHE A 78 -12.02 4.99 3.40
CA PHE A 78 -12.07 6.41 3.01
C PHE A 78 -13.49 6.90 2.70
N ASP A 79 -14.43 5.98 2.51
CA ASP A 79 -15.88 6.23 2.43
C ASP A 79 -16.45 6.88 3.70
N LEU A 80 -15.85 6.63 4.86
CA LEU A 80 -16.26 7.23 6.14
C LEU A 80 -15.82 8.69 6.29
N VAL A 81 -14.96 9.19 5.38
CA VAL A 81 -14.51 10.58 5.39
C VAL A 81 -15.49 11.43 4.57
N PRO A 82 -16.08 12.49 5.15
CA PRO A 82 -16.93 13.42 4.42
C PRO A 82 -16.23 13.96 3.17
N GLU A 83 -16.94 14.07 2.05
CA GLU A 83 -16.35 14.43 0.74
C GLU A 83 -15.57 15.75 0.80
N ASN A 84 -16.09 16.73 1.53
CA ASN A 84 -15.45 18.04 1.76
C ASN A 84 -14.17 17.99 2.62
N GLU A 85 -13.92 16.89 3.33
CA GLU A 85 -12.74 16.70 4.18
C GLU A 85 -11.70 15.75 3.55
N ARG A 86 -12.06 15.04 2.47
CA ARG A 86 -11.21 14.01 1.84
C ARG A 86 -9.84 14.52 1.46
N GLU A 87 -9.77 15.67 0.80
CA GLU A 87 -8.49 16.27 0.38
C GLU A 87 -7.63 16.65 1.58
N ALA A 88 -8.21 17.30 2.59
CA ALA A 88 -7.49 17.69 3.81
C ALA A 88 -6.98 16.46 4.58
N ARG A 89 -7.82 15.41 4.69
CA ARG A 89 -7.47 14.16 5.37
C ARG A 89 -6.34 13.43 4.65
N PHE A 90 -6.41 13.35 3.32
CA PHE A 90 -5.36 12.74 2.51
C PHE A 90 -4.03 13.49 2.64
N LYS A 91 -4.08 14.82 2.56
CA LYS A 91 -2.90 15.67 2.73
C LYS A 91 -2.26 15.48 4.09
N TYR A 92 -3.06 15.49 5.16
CA TYR A 92 -2.60 15.24 6.52
C TYR A 92 -1.83 13.92 6.66
N TYR A 93 -2.40 12.80 6.20
CA TYR A 93 -1.74 11.50 6.28
C TYR A 93 -0.51 11.42 5.36
N SER A 94 -0.56 12.04 4.18
CA SER A 94 0.59 12.08 3.27
C SER A 94 1.77 12.81 3.91
N GLU A 95 1.53 13.97 4.53
CA GLU A 95 2.55 14.73 5.25
C GLU A 95 3.06 13.97 6.49
N LEU A 96 2.17 13.35 7.25
CA LEU A 96 2.49 12.56 8.44
C LEU A 96 3.41 11.36 8.14
N LEU A 97 3.16 10.67 7.02
CA LEU A 97 3.93 9.47 6.64
C LEU A 97 5.16 9.79 5.80
N SER A 98 5.20 10.96 5.14
CA SER A 98 6.31 11.40 4.27
C SER A 98 7.71 11.22 4.84
N PRO A 99 7.99 11.47 6.14
CA PRO A 99 9.35 11.36 6.66
C PRO A 99 9.91 9.93 6.62
N TYR A 100 9.03 8.93 6.61
CA TYR A 100 9.42 7.51 6.66
C TYR A 100 9.68 6.91 5.27
N PHE A 101 9.23 7.56 4.20
CA PHE A 101 9.38 7.08 2.82
C PHE A 101 10.79 7.27 2.23
N ALA A 102 11.64 8.09 2.88
CA ALA A 102 12.94 8.46 2.35
C ALA A 102 13.79 7.25 1.90
N GLY A 103 14.16 7.23 0.62
CA GLY A 103 15.00 6.19 0.02
C GLY A 103 14.27 4.92 -0.45
N MET A 104 12.94 4.92 -0.46
CA MET A 104 12.11 3.83 -0.99
C MET A 104 11.10 4.34 -2.01
N THR A 105 10.70 3.49 -2.95
CA THR A 105 9.61 3.81 -3.89
C THR A 105 8.28 3.65 -3.17
N THR A 106 7.51 4.73 -3.03
CA THR A 106 6.29 4.73 -2.23
C THR A 106 5.10 5.38 -2.95
N GLN A 107 3.90 4.83 -2.75
CA GLN A 107 2.66 5.41 -3.26
C GLN A 107 1.53 5.25 -2.23
N ILE A 108 0.66 6.26 -2.13
CA ILE A 108 -0.47 6.27 -1.20
C ILE A 108 -1.77 6.25 -2.00
N PHE A 109 -2.71 5.40 -1.60
CA PHE A 109 -4.04 5.30 -2.17
C PHE A 109 -5.10 5.61 -1.12
N GLN A 110 -6.16 6.29 -1.54
CA GLN A 110 -7.42 6.34 -0.82
C GLN A 110 -8.23 5.11 -1.27
N THR A 111 -8.69 4.29 -0.33
CA THR A 111 -9.40 3.06 -0.68
C THR A 111 -10.67 2.85 0.16
N SER A 112 -11.67 2.27 -0.47
CA SER A 112 -12.90 1.79 0.15
C SER A 112 -13.32 0.46 -0.47
N ILE A 113 -13.98 -0.40 0.31
CA ILE A 113 -14.63 -1.62 -0.22
C ILE A 113 -15.97 -1.33 -0.90
N TRP A 114 -16.46 -0.09 -0.80
CA TRP A 114 -17.77 0.34 -1.29
C TRP A 114 -17.71 1.05 -2.65
N ASP A 115 -16.53 1.23 -3.22
CA ASP A 115 -16.31 1.87 -4.53
C ASP A 115 -15.15 1.19 -5.31
N GLU A 116 -14.84 1.71 -6.50
CA GLU A 116 -13.82 1.15 -7.39
C GLU A 116 -12.38 1.44 -6.95
N THR A 117 -12.16 2.25 -5.91
CA THR A 117 -10.83 2.73 -5.54
C THR A 117 -9.91 1.60 -5.08
N LEU A 118 -10.47 0.59 -4.39
CA LEU A 118 -9.71 -0.59 -3.98
C LEU A 118 -9.26 -1.42 -5.19
N TYR A 119 -10.14 -1.61 -6.18
CA TYR A 119 -9.79 -2.31 -7.42
C TYR A 119 -8.69 -1.56 -8.15
N ARG A 120 -8.80 -0.24 -8.28
CA ARG A 120 -7.76 0.58 -8.92
C ARG A 120 -6.41 0.46 -8.21
N ALA A 121 -6.38 0.53 -6.87
CA ALA A 121 -5.15 0.39 -6.10
C ALA A 121 -4.51 -1.00 -6.32
N TRP A 122 -5.29 -2.07 -6.22
CA TRP A 122 -4.78 -3.43 -6.45
C TRP A 122 -4.33 -3.67 -7.89
N SER A 123 -5.01 -3.10 -8.88
CA SER A 123 -4.59 -3.17 -10.28
C SER A 123 -3.23 -2.49 -10.49
N GLU A 124 -3.02 -1.30 -9.92
CA GLU A 124 -1.71 -0.61 -9.99
C GLU A 124 -0.60 -1.40 -9.27
N ILE A 125 -0.90 -1.98 -8.12
CA ILE A 125 0.04 -2.84 -7.38
C ILE A 125 0.38 -4.11 -8.15
N ALA A 126 -0.62 -4.75 -8.77
CA ALA A 126 -0.40 -5.95 -9.57
C ALA A 126 0.42 -5.62 -10.83
N HIS A 127 0.11 -4.50 -11.50
CA HIS A 127 0.86 -4.04 -12.67
C HIS A 127 2.34 -3.79 -12.36
N SER A 128 2.68 -3.26 -11.18
CA SER A 128 4.09 -3.06 -10.81
C SER A 128 4.86 -4.36 -10.55
N LEU A 129 4.15 -5.46 -10.33
CA LEU A 129 4.72 -6.79 -10.11
C LEU A 129 4.86 -7.63 -11.39
N ILE A 130 4.14 -7.26 -12.45
CA ILE A 130 4.18 -7.99 -13.72
C ILE A 130 5.45 -7.60 -14.51
N PRO A 131 6.35 -8.55 -14.79
CA PRO A 131 7.49 -8.29 -15.65
C PRO A 131 7.02 -8.07 -17.10
N ASN A 132 7.79 -7.28 -17.86
CA ASN A 132 7.58 -7.05 -19.29
C ASN A 132 6.21 -6.43 -19.66
N MET A 133 5.69 -5.52 -18.83
CA MET A 133 4.45 -4.79 -19.14
C MET A 133 4.49 -4.11 -20.51
N ASP A 134 5.64 -3.56 -20.90
CA ASP A 134 5.84 -2.91 -22.20
C ASP A 134 5.64 -3.88 -23.39
N GLU A 135 6.02 -5.14 -23.22
CA GLU A 135 5.83 -6.17 -24.23
C GLU A 135 4.36 -6.57 -24.33
N LEU A 136 3.69 -6.75 -23.18
CA LEU A 136 2.26 -7.06 -23.14
C LEU A 136 1.42 -5.93 -23.75
N GLN A 137 1.72 -4.67 -23.42
CA GLN A 137 1.04 -3.50 -23.96
C GLN A 137 1.25 -3.38 -25.48
N ARG A 138 2.45 -3.68 -25.96
CA ARG A 138 2.74 -3.70 -27.41
C ARG A 138 1.95 -4.78 -28.13
N GLU A 139 1.88 -6.00 -27.58
CA GLU A 139 1.09 -7.09 -28.18
C GLU A 139 -0.42 -6.79 -28.14
N LEU A 140 -0.93 -6.20 -27.05
CA LEU A 140 -2.32 -5.74 -26.96
C LEU A 140 -2.64 -4.65 -27.98
N ALA A 141 -1.75 -3.67 -28.15
CA ALA A 141 -1.90 -2.62 -29.16
C ALA A 141 -1.88 -3.19 -30.58
N ASN A 142 -0.99 -4.15 -30.86
CA ASN A 142 -0.96 -4.87 -32.14
C ASN A 142 -2.27 -5.62 -32.39
N PHE A 143 -2.80 -6.29 -31.36
CA PHE A 143 -4.08 -7.00 -31.43
C PHE A 143 -5.23 -6.04 -31.70
N ALA A 144 -5.36 -4.95 -30.91
CA ALA A 144 -6.38 -3.92 -31.07
C ALA A 144 -6.40 -3.34 -32.50
N SER A 145 -5.21 -3.04 -33.04
CA SER A 145 -5.06 -2.57 -34.41
C SER A 145 -5.46 -3.62 -35.45
N ALA A 146 -5.26 -4.91 -35.18
CA ALA A 146 -5.62 -5.98 -36.10
C ALA A 146 -7.13 -6.28 -36.12
N VAL A 147 -7.83 -6.02 -35.01
CA VAL A 147 -9.28 -6.22 -34.90
C VAL A 147 -10.10 -4.93 -35.08
N GLU A 148 -9.44 -3.79 -35.35
CA GLU A 148 -10.06 -2.46 -35.48
C GLU A 148 -10.92 -2.08 -34.26
N ALA A 149 -10.48 -2.46 -33.06
CA ALA A 149 -11.17 -2.14 -31.82
C ALA A 149 -10.74 -0.77 -31.28
N ASP A 150 -11.70 0.02 -30.79
CA ASP A 150 -11.44 1.31 -30.14
C ASP A 150 -10.75 1.15 -28.77
N GLU A 151 -10.99 0.03 -28.06
CA GLU A 151 -10.36 -0.36 -26.80
C GLU A 151 -10.35 -1.90 -26.66
N VAL A 152 -9.36 -2.46 -25.96
CA VAL A 152 -9.21 -3.91 -25.69
C VAL A 152 -8.94 -4.15 -24.21
#